data_AF-A0A3D5KI15-F1
#
_entry.id   AF-A0A3D5KI15-F1
#
_cell.length_a   1.000
_cell.length_b   1.000
_cell.length_c   1.000
_cell.angle_alpha   90.00
_cell.angle_beta   90.00
_cell.angle_gamma   90.00
#
_symmetry.space_group_name_H-M   'P 1'
#
loop_
_entity.id
_entity.type
_entity.pdbx_description
1 polymer ?
#
loop_
_entity_poly.entity_id
_entity_poly.type
_entity_poly.pdbx_seq_one_letter_code
_entity_poly.pdbx_strand_id
1 'polypeptide(L)'
;MKIPLGKPIFDDEMEQVAIDTLRNERFVLGESVKKFEKEFAKYCGSDFAVSTSSGTDALKIAMLAAGINPGQTVVTSPASFIASA
;
A
#
# COMPACT_ATOMS: atom_id res chain seq x y z
N MET A 1 -14.27 -30.99 2.87
CA MET A 1 -14.39 -29.57 3.26
C MET A 1 -13.14 -28.85 2.79
N LYS A 2 -13.25 -27.74 2.04
CA LYS A 2 -12.10 -26.93 1.62
C LYS A 2 -12.04 -25.70 2.53
N ILE A 3 -10.96 -25.54 3.29
CA ILE A 3 -10.72 -24.37 4.15
C ILE A 3 -9.68 -23.50 3.44
N PRO A 4 -10.05 -22.29 2.94
CA PRO A 4 -9.10 -21.42 2.27
C PRO A 4 -8.14 -20.77 3.29
N LEU A 5 -6.90 -20.49 2.87
CA LEU A 5 -5.92 -19.78 3.70
C LEU A 5 -6.28 -18.30 3.91
N GLY A 6 -7.02 -17.71 2.97
CA GLY A 6 -7.52 -16.35 3.05
C GLY A 6 -8.77 -16.18 2.21
N LYS A 7 -9.68 -15.31 2.65
CA LYS A 7 -10.89 -14.93 1.93
C LYS A 7 -10.95 -13.40 1.90
N PRO A 8 -10.73 -12.76 0.74
CA PRO A 8 -10.88 -11.31 0.63
C PRO A 8 -12.29 -10.88 1.06
N ILE A 9 -12.37 -9.74 1.73
CA ILE A 9 -13.63 -9.05 1.98
C ILE A 9 -13.90 -8.17 0.76
N PHE A 10 -15.11 -8.26 0.23
CA PHE A 10 -15.61 -7.43 -0.86
C PHE A 10 -17.11 -7.26 -0.62
N ASP A 11 -17.53 -6.02 -0.40
CA ASP A 11 -18.91 -5.67 -0.07
C ASP A 11 -19.49 -4.67 -1.08
N ASP A 12 -20.79 -4.38 -0.94
CA ASP A 12 -21.53 -3.52 -1.87
C ASP A 12 -20.96 -2.08 -1.90
N GLU A 13 -20.37 -1.60 -0.79
CA GLU A 13 -19.73 -0.29 -0.74
C GLU A 13 -18.47 -0.27 -1.62
N MET A 14 -17.61 -1.29 -1.51
CA MET A 14 -16.42 -1.42 -2.34
C MET A 14 -16.75 -1.51 -3.83
N GLU A 15 -17.80 -2.26 -4.19
CA GLU A 15 -18.26 -2.36 -5.58
C GLU A 15 -18.72 -1.00 -6.12
N GLN A 16 -19.58 -0.31 -5.37
CA GLN A 16 -20.12 0.98 -5.77
C GLN A 16 -19.00 2.02 -5.97
N VAL A 17 -18.07 2.13 -5.02
CA VAL A 17 -16.94 3.08 -5.11
C VAL A 17 -16.02 2.74 -6.28
N ALA A 18 -15.77 1.46 -6.57
CA ALA A 18 -14.96 1.05 -7.71
C ALA A 18 -15.59 1.48 -9.04
N ILE A 19 -16.89 1.22 -9.22
CA ILE A 19 -17.63 1.62 -10.43
C ILE A 19 -17.67 3.14 -10.57
N ASP A 20 -17.94 3.87 -9.49
CA ASP A 20 -17.99 5.33 -9.51
C ASP A 20 -16.64 5.95 -9.82
N THR A 21 -15.55 5.38 -9.31
CA THR A 21 -14.17 5.81 -9.62
C THR A 21 -13.88 5.65 -11.12
N LEU A 22 -14.23 4.50 -11.71
CA LEU A 22 -14.04 4.27 -13.15
C LEU A 22 -14.84 5.23 -14.04
N ARG A 23 -15.99 5.71 -13.56
CA ARG A 23 -16.87 6.61 -14.31
C ARG A 23 -16.51 8.09 -14.14
N ASN A 24 -16.08 8.50 -12.95
CA ASN A 24 -16.09 9.91 -12.56
C ASN A 24 -14.73 10.45 -12.05
N GLU A 25 -13.74 9.61 -11.79
CA GLU A 25 -12.46 10.02 -11.19
C GLU A 25 -11.33 10.10 -12.23
N ARG A 26 -10.17 10.64 -11.82
CA ARG A 26 -8.95 10.60 -12.64
C ARG A 26 -8.20 9.29 -12.43
N PHE A 27 -7.83 8.64 -13.53
CA PHE A 27 -7.02 7.41 -13.53
C PHE A 27 -5.62 7.58 -12.91
N VAL A 28 -5.07 8.79 -12.95
CA VAL A 28 -3.74 9.10 -12.42
C VAL A 28 -3.87 10.26 -11.44
N LEU A 29 -3.36 10.06 -10.23
CA LEU A 29 -3.38 11.05 -9.16
C LEU A 29 -4.79 11.63 -8.88
N GLY A 30 -5.79 10.75 -8.89
CA GLY A 30 -7.18 11.08 -8.56
C GLY A 30 -7.39 11.47 -7.11
N GLU A 31 -8.51 12.13 -6.83
CA GLU A 31 -8.82 12.67 -5.51
C GLU A 31 -9.02 11.55 -4.46
N SER A 32 -9.54 10.39 -4.88
CA SER A 32 -9.66 9.20 -4.04
C SER A 32 -8.33 8.75 -3.43
N VAL A 33 -7.21 8.92 -4.15
CA VAL A 33 -5.87 8.60 -3.62
C VAL A 33 -5.50 9.52 -2.47
N LYS A 34 -5.70 10.83 -2.62
CA LYS A 34 -5.39 11.81 -1.56
C LYS A 34 -6.25 11.62 -0.32
N LYS A 35 -7.53 11.32 -0.51
CA LYS A 35 -8.46 11.00 0.58
C LYS A 35 -7.99 9.76 1.33
N PHE A 36 -7.63 8.70 0.59
CA PHE A 36 -7.08 7.48 1.19
C PHE A 36 -5.80 7.77 1.99
N GLU A 37 -4.83 8.48 1.41
CA GLU A 37 -3.57 8.81 2.10
C GLU A 37 -3.82 9.61 3.40
N LYS A 38 -4.72 10.59 3.36
CA LYS A 38 -5.07 11.38 4.56
C LYS A 38 -5.70 10.53 5.65
N GLU A 39 -6.71 9.71 5.30
CA GLU A 39 -7.39 8.86 6.29
C GLU A 39 -6.46 7.74 6.78
N PHE A 40 -5.60 7.21 5.92
CA PHE A 40 -4.64 6.16 6.29
C PHE A 40 -3.53 6.69 7.20
N ALA A 41 -3.01 7.90 6.95
CA ALA A 41 -2.08 8.57 7.85
C ALA A 41 -2.69 8.75 9.25
N LYS A 42 -3.93 9.25 9.30
CA LYS A 42 -4.69 9.38 10.55
C LYS A 42 -4.91 8.04 11.24
N TYR A 43 -5.25 6.99 10.50
CA TYR A 43 -5.44 5.64 11.03
C TYR A 43 -4.15 5.07 11.65
N CYS A 44 -3.02 5.26 10.98
CA CYS A 44 -1.71 4.81 11.43
C CYS A 44 -1.08 5.69 12.53
N GLY A 45 -1.63 6.89 12.77
CA GLY A 45 -1.04 7.87 13.68
C GLY A 45 0.25 8.52 13.14
N SER A 46 0.42 8.59 11.82
CA SER A 46 1.54 9.26 11.17
C SER A 46 1.13 10.63 10.62
N ASP A 47 2.09 11.54 10.48
CA ASP A 47 1.85 12.86 9.88
C ASP A 47 1.52 12.76 8.38
N PHE A 48 2.05 11.73 7.70
CA PHE A 48 1.92 11.53 6.26
C PHE A 48 1.70 10.04 5.92
N ALA A 49 1.10 9.80 4.76
CA ALA A 49 1.07 8.50 4.09
C ALA A 49 1.26 8.71 2.59
N VAL A 50 1.86 7.73 1.93
CA VAL A 50 2.07 7.71 0.48
C VAL A 50 1.60 6.36 -0.05
N SER A 51 0.65 6.40 -0.98
CA SER A 51 0.14 5.22 -1.65
C SER A 51 1.13 4.72 -2.70
N THR A 52 1.26 3.40 -2.82
CA THR A 52 2.13 2.74 -3.80
C THR A 52 1.38 1.61 -4.49
N SER A 53 1.97 1.03 -5.54
CA SER A 53 1.34 -0.08 -6.26
C SER A 53 1.30 -1.38 -5.44
N SER A 54 2.23 -1.53 -4.48
CA SER A 54 2.39 -2.73 -3.65
C SER A 54 3.25 -2.45 -2.42
N GLY A 55 3.23 -3.38 -1.44
CA GLY A 55 4.13 -3.33 -0.28
C GLY A 55 5.61 -3.42 -0.64
N THR A 56 5.96 -4.14 -1.71
CA THR A 56 7.34 -4.22 -2.21
C THR A 56 7.83 -2.85 -2.71
N ASP A 57 7.00 -2.13 -3.45
CA ASP A 57 7.35 -0.78 -3.92
C ASP A 57 7.44 0.21 -2.76
N ALA A 58 6.57 0.08 -1.75
CA ALA A 58 6.66 0.88 -0.54
C ALA A 58 8.01 0.69 0.16
N LEU A 59 8.46 -0.56 0.33
CA LEU A 59 9.77 -0.86 0.92
C LEU A 59 10.91 -0.31 0.07
N LYS A 60 10.90 -0.52 -1.25
CA LYS A 60 11.93 0.00 -2.15
C LYS A 60 12.05 1.52 -2.07
N ILE A 61 10.92 2.24 -2.13
CA ILE A 61 10.90 3.70 -2.06
C ILE A 61 11.37 4.17 -0.68
N ALA A 62 10.97 3.50 0.40
CA ALA A 62 11.42 3.82 1.75
C ALA A 62 12.95 3.69 1.90
N MET A 63 13.56 2.65 1.33
CA MET A 63 15.01 2.44 1.36
C MET A 63 15.76 3.52 0.57
N LEU A 64 15.24 3.90 -0.60
CA LEU A 64 15.79 5.01 -1.39
C LEU A 64 15.67 6.34 -0.63
N ALA A 65 14.52 6.62 -0.02
CA ALA A 65 14.28 7.82 0.78
C ALA A 65 15.17 7.89 2.04
N ALA A 66 15.50 6.73 2.62
CA ALA A 66 16.44 6.62 3.74
C ALA A 66 17.92 6.81 3.33
N GLY A 67 18.21 6.97 2.03
CA GLY A 67 19.56 7.21 1.52
C GLY A 67 20.44 5.96 1.49
N ILE A 68 19.83 4.76 1.39
CA ILE A 68 20.58 3.51 1.36
C ILE A 68 21.22 3.31 -0.02
N ASN A 69 22.52 3.01 -0.01
CA ASN A 69 23.35 2.89 -1.20
C ASN A 69 24.00 1.51 -1.33
N PRO A 70 24.42 1.11 -2.54
CA PRO A 70 25.19 -0.12 -2.75
C PRO A 70 26.41 -0.19 -1.83
N GLY A 71 26.66 -1.37 -1.25
CA GLY A 71 27.77 -1.61 -0.32
C GLY A 71 27.44 -1.33 1.15
N GLN A 72 26.26 -0.80 1.48
CA GLN A 72 25.82 -0.66 2.87
C GLN A 72 25.15 -1.93 3.41
N THR A 73 25.29 -2.14 4.71
CA THR A 73 24.67 -3.26 5.43
C THR A 73 23.29 -2.87 5.94
N VAL A 74 22.30 -3.71 5.67
CA VAL A 74 20.92 -3.59 6.17
C VAL A 74 20.59 -4.84 6.97
N VAL A 75 20.16 -4.66 8.22
CA VAL A 75 19.70 -5.77 9.06
C VAL A 75 18.24 -6.10 8.71
N THR A 76 17.93 -7.39 8.57
CA THR A 76 16.59 -7.88 8.24
C THR A 76 16.23 -9.10 9.09
N SER A 77 15.02 -9.63 8.91
CA SER A 77 14.52 -10.83 9.60
C SER A 77 14.65 -12.08 8.73
N PRO A 78 15.23 -13.20 9.22
CA PRO A 78 15.35 -14.42 8.44
C PRO A 78 14.02 -15.16 8.24
N ALA A 79 12.99 -14.85 9.05
CA ALA A 79 11.64 -15.38 8.92
C ALA A 79 10.67 -14.27 8.48
N SER A 80 10.75 -13.88 7.21
CA SER A 80 9.87 -12.88 6.59
C SER A 80 9.48 -13.30 5.17
N PHE A 81 8.62 -12.53 4.52
CA PHE A 81 8.42 -12.63 3.07
C PHE A 81 9.62 -12.01 2.33
N ILE A 82 9.94 -12.56 1.15
CA ILE A 82 11.14 -12.18 0.36
C ILE A 82 11.19 -10.68 0.00
N ALA A 83 10.04 -9.99 -0.03
CA ALA A 83 10.02 -8.55 -0.33
C ALA A 83 10.85 -7.69 0.64
N SER A 84 11.17 -8.21 1.83
CA SER A 84 11.97 -7.48 2.84
C SER A 84 13.47 -7.39 2.52
N ALA A 85 14.04 -8.27 1.67
CA ALA A 85 15.47 -8.29 1.35
C ALA A 85 15.80 -9.06 0.06
#